data_AF-A0A959YGD6-F1
#
_entry.id   AF-A0A959YGD6-F1
#
_cell.length_a   1.000
_cell.length_b   1.000
_cell.length_c   1.000
_cell.angle_alpha   90.00
_cell.angle_beta   90.00
_cell.angle_gamma   90.00
#
_symmetry.space_group_name_H-M   'P 1'
#
loop_
_entity.id
_entity.type
_entity.pdbx_description
1 polymer ?
#
loop_
_entity_poly.entity_id
_entity_poly.type
_entity_poly.pdbx_seq_one_letter_code
_entity_poly.pdbx_strand_id
1 'polypeptide(L)'
;MDLSSDPTSMLQAPFRIRSEQGFNAWALRLFQLHASENSVYKEFLKCLGIRCSEICDITDIPCLPITLFKQREIRLDGTPQGITFLSSGTTASVPSKHHLPWPELYERAFMSGFERTYGAPSHWRILALLPSYLERGDSSLVFMVDRLIQATGDPLSGTY
;
A
#
# COMPACT_ATOMS: atom_id res chain seq x y z
N MET A 1 -6.04 -20.70 -2.87
CA MET A 1 -6.52 -20.50 -1.49
C MET A 1 -7.56 -19.41 -1.57
N ASP A 2 -8.77 -19.71 -1.15
CA ASP A 2 -9.92 -18.86 -1.39
C ASP A 2 -9.87 -17.60 -0.50
N LEU A 3 -9.90 -16.42 -1.14
CA LEU A 3 -10.06 -15.13 -0.47
C LEU A 3 -11.37 -15.08 0.35
N SER A 4 -12.27 -16.05 0.16
CA SER A 4 -13.53 -16.21 0.92
C SER A 4 -13.37 -16.66 2.37
N SER A 5 -12.23 -17.26 2.75
CA SER A 5 -12.17 -18.00 4.03
C SER A 5 -11.97 -17.13 5.28
N ASP A 6 -11.44 -15.90 5.13
CA ASP A 6 -11.55 -14.75 6.06
C ASP A 6 -10.56 -13.66 5.60
N PRO A 7 -11.00 -12.61 4.87
CA PRO A 7 -10.15 -11.49 4.46
C PRO A 7 -9.46 -10.81 5.65
N THR A 8 -10.11 -10.81 6.81
CA THR A 8 -9.65 -10.14 8.03
C THR A 8 -8.33 -10.72 8.52
N SER A 9 -8.20 -12.05 8.50
CA SER A 9 -6.97 -12.76 8.90
C SER A 9 -5.76 -12.34 8.06
N MET A 10 -5.92 -12.17 6.74
CA MET A 10 -4.84 -11.72 5.86
C MET A 10 -4.44 -10.27 6.10
N LEU A 11 -5.40 -9.38 6.36
CA LEU A 11 -5.13 -7.96 6.64
C LEU A 11 -4.45 -7.74 8.00
N GLN A 12 -4.59 -8.70 8.92
CA GLN A 12 -3.97 -8.64 10.25
C GLN A 12 -2.56 -9.23 10.28
N ALA A 13 -2.25 -10.18 9.39
CA ALA A 13 -1.01 -10.93 9.40
C ALA A 13 0.28 -10.07 9.36
N PRO A 14 0.40 -9.00 8.54
CA PRO A 14 1.62 -8.20 8.48
C PRO A 14 2.05 -7.61 9.83
N PHE A 15 1.10 -7.26 10.68
CA PHE A 15 1.35 -6.60 11.98
C PHE A 15 1.85 -7.56 13.07
N ARG A 16 1.78 -8.88 12.82
CA ARG A 16 2.22 -9.93 13.74
C ARG A 16 3.62 -10.46 13.41
N ILE A 17 4.21 -10.03 12.29
CA ILE A 17 5.55 -10.43 11.89
C ILE A 17 6.58 -9.79 12.82
N ARG A 18 7.55 -10.58 13.27
CA ARG A 18 8.56 -10.18 14.26
C ARG A 18 9.99 -10.63 13.92
N SER A 19 10.19 -11.25 12.76
CA SER A 19 11.51 -11.74 12.31
C SER A 19 11.65 -11.62 10.81
N GLU A 20 12.89 -11.58 10.33
CA GLU A 20 13.22 -11.56 8.89
C GLU A 20 12.70 -12.81 8.19
N GLN A 21 12.86 -13.99 8.80
CA GLN A 21 12.32 -15.24 8.26
C GLN A 21 10.78 -15.20 8.13
N GLY A 22 10.09 -14.63 9.13
CA GLY A 22 8.65 -14.45 9.08
C GLY A 22 8.21 -13.45 8.00
N PHE A 23 9.00 -12.39 7.80
CA PHE A 23 8.78 -11.42 6.74
C PHE A 23 8.98 -12.04 5.36
N ASN A 24 10.06 -12.79 5.15
CA ASN A 24 10.30 -13.50 3.89
C ASN A 24 9.17 -14.49 3.58
N ALA A 25 8.78 -15.32 4.55
CA ALA A 25 7.67 -16.27 4.37
C ALA A 25 6.36 -15.57 3.99
N TRP A 26 6.07 -14.42 4.60
CA TRP A 26 4.89 -13.63 4.26
C TRP A 26 4.99 -12.98 2.87
N ALA A 27 6.16 -12.44 2.51
CA ALA A 27 6.41 -11.86 1.19
C ALA A 27 6.25 -12.91 0.08
N LEU A 28 6.80 -14.11 0.26
CA LEU A 28 6.61 -15.23 -0.68
C LEU A 28 5.14 -15.64 -0.78
N ARG A 29 4.41 -15.66 0.33
CA ARG A 29 2.97 -15.93 0.32
C ARG A 29 2.19 -14.87 -0.48
N LEU A 30 2.49 -13.59 -0.29
CA LEU A 30 1.90 -12.51 -1.07
C LEU A 30 2.28 -12.59 -2.56
N PHE A 31 3.54 -12.93 -2.85
CA PHE A 31 4.01 -13.17 -4.22
C PHE A 31 3.18 -14.26 -4.90
N GLN A 32 3.00 -15.42 -4.26
CA GLN A 32 2.21 -16.51 -4.84
C GLN A 32 0.75 -16.10 -5.07
N LEU A 33 0.16 -15.34 -4.14
CA LEU A 33 -1.19 -14.79 -4.29
C LEU A 33 -1.28 -13.85 -5.50
N HIS A 34 -0.33 -12.93 -5.67
CA HIS A 34 -0.31 -12.05 -6.84
C HIS A 34 -0.01 -12.80 -8.13
N ALA A 35 0.84 -13.83 -8.09
CA ALA A 35 1.12 -14.66 -9.26
C ALA A 35 -0.11 -15.43 -9.76
N SER A 36 -1.05 -15.78 -8.86
CA SER A 36 -2.29 -16.48 -9.23
C SER A 36 -3.46 -15.54 -9.49
N GLU A 37 -3.66 -14.53 -8.64
CA GLU A 37 -4.86 -13.68 -8.60
C GLU A 37 -4.62 -12.23 -9.05
N ASN A 38 -3.46 -11.83 -9.55
CA ASN A 38 -3.28 -10.54 -10.22
C ASN A 38 -2.98 -10.79 -11.69
N SER A 39 -4.00 -10.66 -12.53
CA SER A 39 -3.93 -10.88 -13.97
C SER A 39 -2.75 -10.17 -14.66
N VAL A 40 -2.45 -8.92 -14.29
CA VAL A 40 -1.33 -8.15 -14.86
C VAL A 40 0.03 -8.70 -14.39
N TYR A 41 0.16 -9.04 -13.10
CA TYR A 41 1.41 -9.60 -12.59
C TYR A 41 1.68 -11.00 -13.13
N LYS A 42 0.63 -11.82 -13.27
CA LYS A 42 0.69 -13.15 -13.89
C LYS A 42 1.17 -13.08 -15.35
N GLU A 43 0.63 -12.13 -16.12
CA GLU A 43 1.07 -11.85 -17.49
C GLU A 43 2.54 -11.44 -17.52
N PHE A 44 2.95 -10.53 -16.63
CA PHE A 44 4.33 -10.07 -16.50
C PHE A 44 5.31 -11.21 -16.20
N LEU A 45 5.02 -12.05 -15.20
CA LEU A 45 5.85 -13.21 -14.85
C LEU A 45 5.98 -14.19 -16.01
N LYS A 46 4.89 -14.42 -16.76
CA LYS A 46 4.88 -15.28 -17.95
C LYS A 46 5.79 -14.71 -19.05
N CYS A 47 5.73 -13.40 -19.31
CA CYS A 47 6.59 -12.75 -20.30
C CYS A 47 8.08 -12.81 -19.93
N LEU A 48 8.40 -12.80 -18.64
CA LEU A 48 9.77 -12.97 -18.16
C LEU A 48 10.24 -14.43 -18.13
N GLY A 49 9.35 -15.40 -18.37
CA GLY A 49 9.68 -16.83 -18.26
C GLY A 49 9.98 -17.27 -16.82
N ILE A 50 9.50 -16.53 -15.82
CA ILE A 50 9.76 -16.82 -14.41
C ILE A 50 8.89 -18.00 -13.96
N ARG A 51 9.51 -18.98 -13.30
CA ARG A 51 8.80 -20.07 -12.62
C ARG A 51 8.62 -19.71 -11.15
N CYS A 52 7.37 -19.54 -10.72
CA CYS A 52 7.05 -19.15 -9.33
C CYS A 52 7.58 -20.14 -8.27
N SER A 53 7.85 -21.39 -8.65
CA SER A 53 8.46 -22.41 -7.78
C SER A 53 9.94 -22.18 -7.48
N GLU A 54 10.61 -21.31 -8.24
CA GLU A 54 12.05 -21.00 -8.07
C GLU A 54 12.28 -19.77 -7.18
N ILE A 55 11.22 -19.05 -6.83
CA ILE A 55 11.27 -17.86 -5.98
C ILE A 55 11.23 -18.32 -4.52
N CYS A 56 12.37 -18.23 -3.84
CA CYS A 56 12.56 -18.72 -2.46
C CYS A 56 12.94 -17.61 -1.48
N ASP A 57 13.32 -16.44 -1.96
CA ASP A 57 13.58 -15.25 -1.16
C ASP A 57 12.85 -14.02 -1.71
N ILE A 58 12.56 -13.06 -0.83
CA ILE A 58 11.98 -11.76 -1.19
C ILE A 58 12.83 -11.04 -2.23
N THR A 59 14.16 -11.20 -2.20
CA THR A 59 15.05 -10.59 -3.18
C THR A 59 14.90 -11.16 -4.58
N ASP A 60 14.31 -12.35 -4.71
CA ASP A 60 14.10 -13.02 -5.99
C ASP A 60 12.80 -12.54 -6.68
N ILE A 61 11.91 -11.84 -5.95
CA ILE A 61 10.60 -11.43 -6.46
C ILE A 61 10.77 -10.38 -7.58
N PRO A 62 10.29 -10.65 -8.80
CA PRO A 62 10.41 -9.71 -9.92
C PRO A 62 9.64 -8.41 -9.67
N CYS A 63 10.35 -7.28 -9.72
CA CYS A 63 9.77 -5.95 -9.56
C CYS A 63 8.94 -5.55 -10.78
N LEU A 64 7.70 -5.09 -10.55
CA LEU A 64 6.86 -4.52 -11.60
C LEU A 64 7.38 -3.15 -12.06
N PRO A 65 7.58 -2.92 -13.37
CA PRO A 65 7.92 -1.61 -13.90
C PRO A 65 6.87 -0.55 -13.59
N ILE A 66 7.31 0.66 -13.23
CA ILE A 66 6.43 1.80 -12.94
C ILE A 66 5.47 2.13 -14.10
N THR A 67 5.89 1.86 -15.36
CA THR A 67 5.07 2.06 -16.56
C THR A 67 3.78 1.24 -16.52
N LEU A 68 3.79 0.03 -15.92
CA LEU A 68 2.58 -0.78 -15.78
C LEU A 68 1.58 -0.14 -14.83
N PHE A 69 2.02 0.49 -13.74
CA PHE A 69 1.15 1.25 -12.84
C PHE A 69 0.52 2.49 -13.50
N LYS A 70 1.08 2.98 -14.62
CA LYS A 70 0.50 4.09 -15.41
C LYS A 70 -0.53 3.62 -16.43
N GLN A 71 -0.38 2.39 -16.93
CA GLN A 71 -1.10 1.87 -18.10
C GLN A 71 -2.14 0.79 -17.76
N ARG A 72 -1.99 0.09 -16.64
CA ARG A 72 -2.78 -1.07 -16.26
C ARG A 72 -3.24 -0.94 -14.80
N GLU A 73 -4.38 -1.53 -14.49
CA GLU A 73 -4.86 -1.64 -13.11
C GLU A 73 -4.13 -2.79 -12.41
N ILE A 74 -3.21 -2.46 -11.51
CA ILE A 74 -2.48 -3.45 -10.71
C ILE A 74 -3.25 -3.70 -9.42
N ARG A 75 -3.98 -4.82 -9.35
CA ARG A 75 -4.70 -5.27 -8.15
C ARG A 75 -4.94 -6.78 -8.18
N LEU A 76 -5.36 -7.33 -7.05
CA LEU A 76 -5.89 -8.69 -7.03
C LEU A 76 -7.30 -8.69 -7.66
N ASP A 77 -7.54 -9.64 -8.55
CA ASP A 77 -8.79 -9.86 -9.23
C ASP A 77 -9.90 -10.16 -8.19
N GLY A 78 -11.09 -9.60 -8.39
CA GLY A 78 -12.22 -9.78 -7.46
C GLY A 78 -12.15 -8.99 -6.15
N THR A 79 -11.10 -8.18 -5.91
CA THR A 79 -11.06 -7.29 -4.74
C THR A 79 -12.03 -6.10 -4.87
N PRO A 80 -12.57 -5.60 -3.75
CA PRO A 80 -13.50 -4.47 -3.76
C PRO A 80 -12.85 -3.21 -4.34
N GLN A 81 -13.67 -2.29 -4.84
CA GLN A 81 -13.23 -0.96 -5.20
C GLN A 81 -13.03 -0.14 -3.92
N GLY A 82 -11.78 0.03 -3.51
CA GLY A 82 -11.41 0.93 -2.42
C GLY A 82 -10.93 2.29 -2.94
N ILE A 83 -9.90 2.85 -2.32
CA ILE A 83 -9.32 4.15 -2.70
C ILE A 83 -8.27 3.95 -3.77
N THR A 84 -8.13 4.91 -4.69
CA THR A 84 -7.02 4.95 -5.65
C THR A 84 -6.16 6.16 -5.37
N PHE A 85 -4.86 5.94 -5.17
CA PHE A 85 -3.89 7.03 -5.05
C PHE A 85 -3.15 7.27 -6.36
N LEU A 86 -2.85 8.53 -6.63
CA LEU A 86 -2.09 8.99 -7.78
C LEU A 86 -0.70 9.49 -7.35
N SER A 87 0.32 9.13 -8.11
CA SER A 87 1.65 9.73 -7.95
C SER A 87 1.64 11.22 -8.30
N SER A 88 2.47 12.03 -7.65
CA SER A 88 2.52 13.50 -7.83
C SER A 88 2.76 13.97 -9.26
N GLY A 89 3.42 13.15 -10.09
CA GLY A 89 3.66 13.36 -11.53
C GLY A 89 4.56 14.58 -11.79
N THR A 90 5.76 14.37 -12.33
CA THR A 90 6.50 15.48 -12.95
C THR A 90 5.81 15.84 -14.27
N THR A 91 5.75 17.14 -14.59
CA THR A 91 4.95 17.76 -15.66
C THR A 91 4.90 16.95 -16.96
N ALA A 92 3.71 16.84 -17.55
CA ALA A 92 3.37 16.17 -18.83
C ALA A 92 3.31 14.63 -18.86
N SER A 93 3.32 13.92 -17.72
CA SER A 93 3.18 12.45 -17.71
C SER A 93 1.91 11.95 -16.99
N VAL A 94 1.32 10.86 -17.50
CA VAL A 94 0.22 10.14 -16.85
C VAL A 94 0.73 9.63 -15.49
N PRO A 95 0.06 9.97 -14.37
CA PRO A 95 0.47 9.52 -13.05
C PRO A 95 0.26 8.02 -12.89
N SER A 96 1.11 7.40 -12.08
CA SER A 96 0.92 6.01 -11.65
C SER A 96 -0.30 5.93 -10.74
N LYS A 97 -1.07 4.84 -10.87
CA LYS A 97 -2.26 4.56 -10.06
C LYS A 97 -1.95 3.42 -9.10
N HIS A 98 -2.31 3.61 -7.84
CA HIS A 98 -2.21 2.60 -6.79
C HIS A 98 -3.60 2.33 -6.25
N HIS A 99 -4.14 1.14 -6.51
CA HIS A 99 -5.47 0.74 -6.06
C HIS A 99 -5.38 0.03 -4.71
N LEU A 100 -6.04 0.57 -3.70
CA LEU A 100 -6.05 0.05 -2.34
C LEU A 100 -7.46 -0.44 -2.00
N PRO A 101 -7.73 -1.75 -2.15
CA PRO A 101 -9.05 -2.32 -1.84
C PRO A 101 -9.43 -2.23 -0.36
N TRP A 102 -8.45 -2.10 0.54
CA TRP A 102 -8.66 -1.97 1.99
C TRP A 102 -7.88 -0.77 2.54
N PRO A 103 -8.43 0.46 2.48
CA PRO A 103 -7.79 1.66 3.00
C PRO A 103 -7.41 1.57 4.49
N GLU A 104 -8.14 0.78 5.27
CA GLU A 104 -7.90 0.59 6.70
C GLU A 104 -6.55 -0.08 6.97
N LEU A 105 -6.08 -0.94 6.05
CA LEU A 105 -4.75 -1.53 6.13
C LEU A 105 -3.66 -0.47 5.96
N TYR A 106 -3.85 0.45 5.01
CA TYR A 106 -2.94 1.57 4.77
C TYR A 106 -2.92 2.51 5.97
N GLU A 107 -4.10 2.87 6.49
CA GLU A 107 -4.25 3.71 7.67
C GLU A 107 -3.54 3.13 8.89
N ARG A 108 -3.82 1.86 9.19
CA ARG A 108 -3.17 1.18 10.30
C ARG A 108 -1.65 1.09 10.12
N ALA A 109 -1.16 0.88 8.90
CA ALA A 109 0.28 0.75 8.63
C ALA A 109 1.02 2.04 9.00
N PHE A 110 0.55 3.21 8.55
CA PHE A 110 1.23 4.46 8.88
C PHE A 110 0.98 4.89 10.32
N MET A 111 -0.21 4.63 10.90
CA MET A 111 -0.48 4.93 12.32
C MET A 111 0.45 4.13 13.23
N SER A 112 0.56 2.82 13.00
CA SER A 112 1.48 1.96 13.75
C SER A 112 2.95 2.37 13.55
N GLY A 113 3.29 2.87 12.36
CA GLY A 113 4.62 3.40 12.05
C GLY A 113 4.93 4.69 12.81
N PHE A 114 3.98 5.63 12.82
CA PHE A 114 4.08 6.89 13.55
C PHE A 114 4.18 6.64 15.05
N GLU A 115 3.26 5.87 15.62
CA GLU A 115 3.23 5.56 17.07
C GLU A 115 4.53 4.89 17.55
N ARG A 116 5.07 3.95 16.77
CA ARG A 116 6.34 3.29 17.11
C ARG A 116 7.53 4.26 17.12
N THR A 117 7.50 5.27 16.25
CA THR A 117 8.66 6.16 16.02
C THR A 117 8.58 7.43 16.88
N TYR A 118 7.38 7.98 17.05
CA TYR A 118 7.12 9.28 17.66
C TYR A 118 6.19 9.22 18.89
N GLY A 119 5.54 8.08 19.15
CA GLY A 119 4.50 7.95 20.18
C GLY A 119 3.11 8.35 19.68
N ALA A 120 2.13 8.37 20.58
CA ALA A 120 0.73 8.64 20.24
C ALA A 120 0.58 9.99 19.52
N PRO A 121 -0.18 10.07 18.40
CA PRO A 121 -0.44 11.33 17.71
C PRO A 121 -1.02 12.43 18.61
N SER A 122 -1.79 12.05 19.65
CA SER A 122 -2.35 12.96 20.65
C SER A 122 -1.30 13.70 21.50
N HIS A 123 -0.04 13.27 21.46
CA HIS A 123 1.07 13.97 22.12
C HIS A 123 1.72 15.04 21.22
N TRP A 124 1.26 15.18 19.97
CA TRP A 124 1.85 16.05 18.97
C TRP A 124 0.86 17.08 18.45
N ARG A 125 1.38 18.28 18.18
CA ARG A 125 0.73 19.23 17.28
C ARG A 125 1.29 19.03 15.88
N ILE A 126 0.43 18.72 14.93
CA ILE A 126 0.82 18.45 13.54
C ILE A 126 0.37 19.62 12.67
N LEU A 127 1.35 20.35 12.13
CA LEU A 127 1.15 21.46 11.21
C LEU A 127 1.71 21.04 9.85
N ALA A 128 0.86 20.99 8.82
CA ALA A 128 1.25 20.49 7.51
C ALA A 128 1.08 21.54 6.42
N LEU A 129 2.20 22.02 5.89
CA LEU A 129 2.24 22.89 4.71
C LEU A 129 2.37 22.02 3.46
N LEU A 130 1.23 21.61 2.90
CA LEU A 130 1.19 20.70 1.75
C LEU A 130 0.76 21.46 0.49
N PRO A 131 1.55 21.42 -0.60
CA PRO A 131 1.12 22.01 -1.86
C PRO A 131 -0.13 21.28 -2.39
N SER A 132 -1.11 22.03 -2.88
CA SER A 132 -2.32 21.52 -3.57
C SER A 132 -3.30 20.66 -2.73
N TYR A 133 -3.33 20.82 -1.40
CA TYR A 133 -4.23 20.09 -0.49
C TYR A 133 -5.72 20.13 -0.89
N LEU A 134 -6.20 21.28 -1.38
CA LEU A 134 -7.60 21.47 -1.74
C LEU A 134 -8.01 20.85 -3.09
N GLU A 135 -7.06 20.43 -3.92
CA GLU A 135 -7.33 20.00 -5.30
C GLU A 135 -7.01 18.52 -5.58
N ARG A 136 -6.40 17.80 -4.63
CA ARG A 136 -5.88 16.43 -4.86
C ARG A 136 -6.27 15.44 -3.76
N GLY A 137 -7.54 15.03 -3.74
CA GLY A 137 -8.05 13.95 -2.87
C GLY A 137 -7.39 12.58 -3.10
N ASP A 138 -6.69 12.41 -4.22
CA ASP A 138 -6.04 11.15 -4.59
C ASP A 138 -4.58 11.05 -4.12
N SER A 139 -4.11 11.93 -3.23
CA SER A 139 -2.74 11.88 -2.70
C SER A 139 -2.65 11.06 -1.41
N SER A 140 -1.81 10.01 -1.42
CA SER A 140 -1.61 9.15 -0.25
C SER A 140 -0.97 9.88 0.93
N LEU A 141 -0.09 10.87 0.66
CA LEU A 141 0.50 11.72 1.70
C LEU A 141 -0.55 12.63 2.34
N VAL A 142 -1.43 13.23 1.53
CA VAL A 142 -2.53 14.06 2.02
C VAL A 142 -3.46 13.25 2.91
N PHE A 143 -3.85 12.06 2.46
CA PHE A 143 -4.65 11.12 3.24
C PHE A 143 -4.00 10.77 4.59
N MET A 144 -2.71 10.43 4.57
CA MET A 144 -1.95 10.08 5.78
C MET A 144 -1.90 11.23 6.78
N VAL A 145 -1.59 12.44 6.31
CA VAL A 145 -1.45 13.63 7.15
C VAL A 145 -2.79 14.06 7.74
N ASP A 146 -3.87 14.03 6.96
CA ASP A 146 -5.22 14.32 7.43
C ASP A 146 -5.62 13.40 8.60
N ARG A 147 -5.41 12.09 8.44
CA ARG A 147 -5.68 11.11 9.51
C ARG A 147 -4.84 11.33 10.75
N LEU A 148 -3.56 11.64 10.59
CA LEU A 148 -2.67 11.94 11.72
C LEU A 148 -3.10 13.22 12.45
N ILE A 149 -3.46 14.28 11.74
CA ILE A 149 -3.99 15.53 12.31
C ILE A 149 -5.26 15.24 13.11
N GLN A 150 -6.21 14.49 12.55
CA GLN A 150 -7.44 14.08 13.24
C GLN A 150 -7.13 13.31 14.52
N ALA A 151 -6.16 12.40 14.49
CA ALA A 151 -5.76 11.60 15.65
C ALA A 151 -5.06 12.42 16.76
N THR A 152 -4.60 13.65 16.49
CA THR A 152 -4.06 14.53 17.54
C THR A 152 -5.13 14.99 18.54
N GLY A 153 -6.36 15.19 18.07
CA GLY A 153 -7.42 15.85 18.85
C GLY A 153 -7.13 17.32 19.21
N ASP A 154 -6.05 17.90 18.70
CA ASP A 154 -5.64 19.28 18.97
C ASP A 154 -6.30 20.23 17.94
N PRO A 155 -7.14 21.19 18.36
CA PRO A 155 -7.80 22.13 17.46
C PRO A 155 -6.83 23.06 16.72
N LEU A 156 -5.57 23.12 17.14
CA LEU A 156 -4.50 23.88 16.48
C LEU A 156 -3.64 23.01 15.56
N SER A 157 -3.88 21.70 15.46
CA SER A 157 -3.32 20.88 14.38
C SER A 157 -4.11 21.14 13.09
N GLY A 158 -3.43 21.13 11.95
CA GLY A 158 -4.09 21.44 10.69
C GLY A 158 -3.16 21.58 9.50
N THR A 159 -3.77 21.77 8.34
CA THR A 159 -3.08 22.14 7.10
C THR A 159 -3.14 23.65 6.91
N TYR A 160 -2.04 24.24 6.48
CA TYR A 160 -1.87 25.69 6.32
C TYR A 160 -1.34 26.05 4.94
#